data_AF-A0A7V9V2C2-F1
#
_entry.id   AF-A0A7V9V2C2-F1
#
_cell.length_a   1.000
_cell.length_b   1.000
_cell.length_c   1.000
_cell.angle_alpha   90.00
_cell.angle_beta   90.00
_cell.angle_gamma   90.00
#
_symmetry.space_group_name_H-M   'P 1'
#
loop_
_entity.id
_entity.type
_entity.pdbx_description
1 polymer ?
#
loop_
_entity_poly.entity_id
_entity_poly.type
_entity_poly.pdbx_seq_one_letter_code
_entity_poly.pdbx_strand_id
1 'polypeptide(L)' 'MNGQQAHFISVVIPALNEEEPIADVVRGCLATGIPSEVIVVDNGSTDRTAERAREARAR' A
#
# COMPACT_ATOMS: atom_id res chain seq x y z
N MET A 1 -18.24 27.36 11.45
CA MET A 1 -17.81 25.96 11.71
C MET A 1 -16.98 25.54 10.51
N ASN A 2 -15.65 25.59 10.61
CA ASN A 2 -14.80 25.13 9.52
C ASN A 2 -14.77 23.61 9.59
N GLY A 3 -15.64 22.95 8.82
CA GLY A 3 -15.56 21.51 8.62
C GLY A 3 -14.20 21.20 8.01
N GLN A 4 -13.38 20.41 8.70
CA GLN A 4 -12.14 19.94 8.11
C GLN A 4 -12.49 19.14 6.86
N GLN A 5 -12.04 19.61 5.71
CA GLN A 5 -12.27 18.93 4.45
C GLN A 5 -11.43 17.65 4.47
N ALA A 6 -12.08 16.50 4.47
CA ALA A 6 -11.38 15.22 4.41
C ALA A 6 -10.68 15.10 3.05
N HIS A 7 -9.35 15.04 3.06
CA HIS A 7 -8.56 14.82 1.86
C HIS A 7 -8.51 13.32 1.57
N PHE A 8 -8.88 12.94 0.35
CA PHE A 8 -8.70 11.57 -0.11
C PHE A 8 -7.27 11.41 -0.62
N ILE A 9 -6.48 10.55 0.03
CA ILE A 9 -5.05 10.36 -0.27
C ILE A 9 -4.82 8.90 -0.65
N SER A 10 -4.30 8.67 -1.85
CA SER A 10 -3.86 7.35 -2.30
C SER A 10 -2.34 7.25 -2.22
N VAL A 11 -1.83 6.14 -1.69
CA VAL A 11 -0.40 5.79 -1.75
C VAL A 11 -0.20 4.71 -2.81
N VAL A 12 0.70 4.95 -3.76
CA VAL A 12 1.02 4.01 -4.84
C VAL A 12 2.45 3.52 -4.64
N ILE A 13 2.62 2.21 -4.55
CA ILE A 13 3.91 1.55 -4.34
C ILE A 13 4.21 0.68 -5.57
N PRO A 14 5.18 1.06 -6.42
CA PRO A 14 5.68 0.15 -7.45
C PRO A 14 6.49 -0.98 -6.81
N ALA A 15 6.32 -2.21 -7.29
CA ALA A 15 7.03 -3.37 -6.77
C ALA A 15 7.49 -4.31 -7.89
N LEU A 16 8.66 -4.93 -7.71
CA LEU A 16 9.20 -5.99 -8.57
C LEU A 16 10.09 -6.92 -7.73
N ASN A 17 9.61 -8.12 -7.44
CA ASN A 17 10.30 -9.10 -6.60
C ASN A 17 10.68 -8.59 -5.20
N GLU A 18 9.72 -7.98 -4.53
CA GLU A 18 9.83 -7.37 -3.20
C GLU A 18 9.06 -8.19 -2.15
N GLU A 19 9.03 -9.53 -2.27
CA GLU A 19 8.23 -10.35 -1.36
C GLU A 19 8.58 -10.09 0.10
N GLU A 20 9.86 -9.91 0.45
CA GLU A 20 10.29 -9.67 1.82
C GLU A 20 9.74 -8.36 2.42
N PRO A 21 10.00 -7.16 1.84
CA PRO A 21 9.62 -5.89 2.46
C PRO A 21 8.17 -5.45 2.20
N ILE A 22 7.53 -5.89 1.11
CA ILE A 22 6.30 -5.24 0.62
C ILE A 22 5.18 -5.20 1.67
N ALA A 23 5.04 -6.27 2.46
CA ALA A 23 4.00 -6.36 3.47
C ALA A 23 4.21 -5.35 4.62
N ASP A 24 5.46 -5.10 5.00
CA ASP A 24 5.78 -4.17 6.09
C ASP A 24 5.70 -2.72 5.64
N VAL A 25 6.05 -2.43 4.37
CA VAL A 25 5.83 -1.11 3.77
C VAL A 25 4.33 -0.77 3.74
N VAL A 26 3.50 -1.68 3.23
CA VAL A 26 2.03 -1.48 3.18
C VAL A 26 1.46 -1.26 4.58
N ARG A 27 1.82 -2.12 5.54
CA ARG A 27 1.37 -1.97 6.94
C ARG A 27 1.85 -0.67 7.56
N GLY A 28 3.08 -0.24 7.27
CA GLY A 28 3.64 1.03 7.72
C GLY A 28 2.85 2.23 7.19
N CYS A 29 2.49 2.24 5.90
CA CYS A 29 1.66 3.29 5.31
C CYS A 29 0.28 3.35 5.97
N LEU A 30 -0.39 2.21 6.13
CA LEU A 30 -1.71 2.14 6.77
C LEU A 30 -1.68 2.58 8.24
N ALA A 31 -0.60 2.25 8.97
CA ALA A 31 -0.45 2.60 10.38
C ALA A 31 -0.37 4.12 10.62
N THR A 32 -0.06 4.93 9.60
CA THR A 32 -0.09 6.41 9.71
C THR A 32 -1.51 6.96 9.89
N GLY A 33 -2.54 6.23 9.46
CA GLY A 33 -3.92 6.71 9.43
C GLY A 33 -4.18 7.83 8.42
N ILE A 34 -3.20 8.17 7.57
CA ILE A 34 -3.28 9.22 6.55
C ILE A 34 -3.91 8.71 5.24
N PRO A 35 -3.48 7.58 4.64
CA PRO A 35 -3.98 7.16 3.35
C PRO A 35 -5.40 6.59 3.44
N SER A 36 -6.23 6.94 2.47
CA SER A 36 -7.52 6.29 2.22
C SER A 36 -7.34 4.90 1.60
N GLU A 37 -6.29 4.72 0.79
CA GLU A 37 -5.95 3.46 0.14
C GLU A 37 -4.44 3.34 -0.08
N VAL A 38 -3.97 2.09 -0.15
CA VAL A 38 -2.63 1.73 -0.58
C VAL A 38 -2.77 0.77 -1.77
N ILE A 39 -2.18 1.15 -2.90
CA ILE A 39 -2.19 0.39 -4.15
C ILE A 39 -0.77 -0.10 -4.40
N VAL A 40 -0.62 -1.41 -4.63
CA VAL A 40 0.66 -1.98 -5.04
C VAL A 40 0.61 -2.30 -6.53
N VAL A 41 1.48 -1.65 -7.31
CA VAL A 41 1.60 -1.88 -8.74
C VAL A 41 2.74 -2.86 -8.98
N ASP A 42 2.38 -4.13 -9.13
CA ASP A 42 3.32 -5.19 -9.45
C ASP A 42 3.74 -5.13 -10.93
N ASN A 43 5.05 -4.93 -11.17
CA ASN A 43 5.63 -4.81 -12.49
C ASN A 43 6.13 -6.17 -13.05
N GLY A 44 5.41 -7.25 -12.77
CA GLY A 44 5.73 -8.59 -13.27
C GLY A 44 6.65 -9.37 -12.35
N SER A 45 6.43 -9.29 -11.04
CA SER A 45 7.12 -10.11 -10.06
C SER A 45 6.93 -11.60 -10.33
N THR A 46 7.97 -12.39 -10.10
CA THR A 46 8.00 -13.85 -10.23
C THR A 46 8.00 -14.56 -8.88
N ASP A 47 7.97 -13.79 -7.80
CA ASP A 47 7.96 -14.24 -6.40
C ASP A 47 6.57 -14.00 -5.76
N ARG A 48 6.49 -14.00 -4.42
CA ARG A 48 5.22 -13.81 -3.69
C ARG A 48 4.84 -12.34 -3.44
N THR A 49 5.46 -11.38 -4.12
CA THR A 49 5.21 -9.93 -3.92
C THR A 49 3.72 -9.58 -3.91
N ALA A 50 2.99 -9.95 -4.97
CA ALA A 50 1.57 -9.61 -5.10
C ALA A 50 0.68 -10.32 -4.06
N GLU A 51 1.06 -11.52 -3.61
CA GLU A 51 0.36 -12.24 -2.54
C GLU A 51 0.55 -11.50 -1.21
N ARG A 52 1.81 -11.21 -0.84
CA ARG A 52 2.14 -10.55 0.42
C ARG A 52 1.61 -9.11 0.52
N ALA A 53 1.55 -8.40 -0.60
CA ALA A 53 0.89 -7.09 -0.69
C ALA A 53 -0.62 -7.18 -0.34
N ARG A 54 -1.34 -8.16 -0.92
CA ARG A 54 -2.78 -8.36 -0.65
C ARG A 54 -3.04 -8.77 0.80
N GLU A 55 -2.22 -9.67 1.35
CA GLU A 55 -2.30 -10.05 2.78
C GLU A 55 -2.10 -8.85 3.71
N ALA A 56 -1.27 -7.89 3.29
CA ALA A 56 -1.06 -6.63 4.00
C ALA A 56 -2.17 -5.59 3.76
N ARG A 57 -3.22 -5.94 3.03
CA ARG A 57 -4.40 -5.11 2.69
C ARG A 57 -4.15 -4.03 1.63
N ALA A 58 -3.11 -4.19 0.80
CA ALA A 58 -3.02 -3.41 -0.43
C ALA A 58 -4.07 -3.87 -1.45
N ARG A 59 -4.49 -2.94 -2.31
CA ARG A 59 -5.34 -3.20 -3.48
C ARG A 59 -4.51 -3.47 -4.73
#